data_AF-A0A955TRJ9-F1
#
_entry.id   AF-A0A955TRJ9-F1
#
_cell.length_a   1.000
_cell.length_b   1.000
_cell.length_c   1.000
_cell.angle_alpha   90.00
_cell.angle_beta   90.00
_cell.angle_gamma   90.00
#
_symmetry.space_group_name_H-M   'P 1'
#
loop_
_entity.id
_entity.type
_entity.pdbx_description
1 polymer ?
#
loop_
_entity_poly.entity_id
_entity_poly.type
_entity_poly.pdbx_seq_one_letter_code
_entity_poly.pdbx_strand_id
1 'polypeptide(L)'
;MITLEKWASSVSTRRGFGFPLSSLNDWGLALIYTCLGAFLFVLAYPPWNLGVLTGWMAFIPLLACVAHTTYVRAGMLGWLFGLIANLGVFHWLLAVPGFHWYHFFLLDAYLALYPAVWALLACRFAHGSWMAHLALAGAWVVLDYLRGHAGFLALPWITLAQSQIANLPLLQSAQIFGEPVVTFFVILGNLVLWNALA
;
A
#
# COMPACT_ATOMS: atom_id res chain seq x y z
N MET A 1 19.16 -20.67 -30.38
CA MET A 1 18.63 -19.41 -30.94
C MET A 1 17.11 -19.44 -30.79
N ILE A 2 16.64 -19.24 -29.56
CA ILE A 2 15.21 -19.21 -29.23
C ILE A 2 14.76 -17.79 -29.56
N THR A 3 13.96 -17.65 -30.60
CA THR A 3 13.57 -16.38 -31.21
C THR A 3 12.82 -15.50 -30.20
N LEU A 4 13.22 -14.22 -30.14
CA LEU A 4 12.63 -13.15 -29.32
C LEU A 4 11.10 -13.01 -29.52
N GLU A 5 10.58 -13.53 -30.63
CA GLU A 5 9.15 -13.57 -30.97
C GLU A 5 8.31 -14.45 -30.02
N LYS A 6 8.90 -15.52 -29.45
CA LYS A 6 8.19 -16.36 -28.46
C LYS A 6 8.00 -15.67 -27.11
N TRP A 7 8.85 -14.69 -26.79
CA TRP A 7 8.71 -13.92 -25.55
C TRP A 7 7.61 -12.86 -25.69
N ALA A 8 7.59 -12.15 -26.83
CA ALA A 8 6.58 -11.13 -27.12
C ALA A 8 5.14 -11.69 -27.22
N SER A 9 4.96 -12.93 -27.69
CA SER A 9 3.65 -13.57 -27.79
C SER A 9 3.11 -14.10 -26.45
N SER A 10 3.95 -14.27 -25.42
CA SER A 10 3.51 -14.77 -24.11
C SER A 10 2.94 -13.69 -23.18
N VAL A 11 3.09 -12.41 -23.56
CA VAL A 11 2.67 -11.26 -22.74
C VAL A 11 1.23 -10.82 -23.03
N SER A 12 0.60 -11.30 -24.11
CA SER A 12 -0.66 -10.73 -24.61
C SER A 12 -1.95 -11.41 -24.16
N THR A 13 -1.92 -12.35 -23.20
CA THR A 13 -3.14 -13.10 -22.83
C THR A 13 -3.26 -13.40 -21.34
N ARG A 14 -3.49 -12.35 -20.55
CA ARG A 14 -4.36 -12.44 -19.38
C ARG A 14 -5.38 -11.32 -19.48
N ARG A 15 -6.60 -11.67 -19.89
CA ARG A 15 -7.77 -10.81 -19.69
C ARG A 15 -8.39 -11.23 -18.36
N GLY A 16 -7.81 -10.74 -17.27
CA GLY A 16 -8.53 -10.60 -16.00
C GLY A 16 -9.53 -9.46 -16.10
N PHE A 17 -10.32 -9.29 -15.05
CA PHE A 17 -11.52 -8.45 -14.98
C PHE A 17 -11.28 -7.02 -15.53
N GLY A 18 -12.22 -6.52 -16.34
CA GLY A 18 -12.09 -5.29 -17.12
C GLY A 18 -12.03 -4.01 -16.28
N PHE A 19 -10.87 -3.72 -15.70
CA PHE A 19 -10.50 -2.34 -15.38
C PHE A 19 -10.27 -1.59 -16.69
N PRO A 20 -10.76 -0.35 -16.85
CA PRO A 20 -10.46 0.49 -18.01
C PRO A 20 -9.00 0.98 -18.00
N LEU A 21 -8.06 0.01 -18.03
CA LEU A 21 -6.61 0.20 -18.08
C LEU A 21 -6.16 0.77 -19.44
N SER A 22 -7.05 0.91 -20.43
CA SER A 22 -6.74 1.61 -21.67
C SER A 22 -6.51 3.12 -21.48
N SER A 23 -6.81 3.65 -20.28
CA SER A 23 -6.65 5.05 -19.90
C SER A 23 -5.46 5.28 -18.96
N LEU A 24 -4.41 4.47 -18.99
CA LEU A 24 -3.21 4.65 -18.15
C LEU A 24 -2.55 6.04 -18.25
N ASN A 25 -2.96 6.92 -19.18
CA ASN A 25 -2.59 8.35 -19.23
C ASN A 25 -3.56 9.33 -18.54
N ASP A 26 -4.72 8.87 -18.09
CA ASP A 26 -5.73 9.67 -17.42
C ASP A 26 -5.37 9.83 -15.93
N TRP A 27 -4.92 11.03 -15.58
CA TRP A 27 -4.66 11.38 -14.19
C TRP A 27 -5.93 11.39 -13.35
N GLY A 28 -7.10 11.68 -13.93
CA GLY A 28 -8.37 11.71 -13.21
C GLY A 28 -8.71 10.37 -12.59
N LEU A 29 -8.69 9.30 -13.39
CA LEU A 29 -8.94 7.94 -12.91
C LEU A 29 -7.90 7.47 -11.90
N ALA A 30 -6.62 7.77 -12.15
CA ALA A 30 -5.55 7.41 -11.21
C ALA A 30 -5.72 8.08 -9.84
N LEU A 31 -6.15 9.34 -9.82
CA LEU A 31 -6.46 10.05 -8.57
C LEU A 31 -7.66 9.42 -7.86
N ILE A 32 -8.74 9.10 -8.57
CA ILE A 32 -9.93 8.47 -7.99
C ILE A 32 -9.57 7.14 -7.31
N TYR A 33 -8.83 6.26 -8.00
CA TYR A 33 -8.42 4.98 -7.42
C TYR A 33 -7.44 5.17 -6.25
N THR A 34 -6.51 6.12 -6.34
CA THR A 34 -5.59 6.43 -5.23
C THR A 34 -6.36 6.90 -3.99
N CYS A 35 -7.31 7.81 -4.16
CA CYS A 35 -8.20 8.27 -3.08
C CYS A 35 -9.05 7.12 -2.52
N LEU A 36 -9.58 6.25 -3.38
CA LEU A 36 -10.35 5.08 -2.95
C LEU A 36 -9.50 4.13 -2.09
N GLY A 37 -8.28 3.82 -2.52
CA GLY A 37 -7.36 2.99 -1.75
C GLY A 37 -7.03 3.61 -0.39
N ALA A 38 -6.71 4.90 -0.36
CA ALA A 38 -6.42 5.61 0.87
C ALA A 38 -7.64 5.66 1.80
N PHE A 39 -8.84 5.84 1.26
CA PHE A 39 -10.08 5.79 2.04
C PHE A 39 -10.32 4.40 2.65
N LEU A 40 -10.14 3.32 1.88
CA LEU A 40 -10.21 1.95 2.40
C LEU A 40 -9.19 1.70 3.50
N PHE A 41 -7.98 2.26 3.37
CA PHE A 41 -6.96 2.22 4.42
C PHE A 41 -7.44 2.93 5.69
N VAL A 42 -7.99 4.14 5.59
CA VAL A 42 -8.52 4.89 6.75
C VAL A 42 -9.64 4.12 7.46
N LEU A 43 -10.55 3.50 6.71
CA LEU A 43 -11.62 2.68 7.27
C LEU A 43 -11.11 1.45 8.05
N ALA A 44 -9.86 1.03 7.82
CA ALA A 44 -9.28 -0.11 8.50
C ALA A 44 -8.97 0.17 9.98
N TYR A 45 -8.89 1.45 10.38
CA TYR A 45 -8.47 1.91 11.70
C TYR A 45 -9.61 2.61 12.46
N PRO A 46 -9.42 2.92 13.75
CA PRO A 46 -10.40 3.69 14.51
C PRO A 46 -10.74 5.04 13.84
N PRO A 47 -12.01 5.49 13.91
CA PRO A 47 -13.12 4.89 14.68
C PRO A 47 -13.85 3.74 13.96
N TRP A 48 -13.57 3.50 12.67
CA TRP A 48 -14.36 2.60 11.82
C TRP A 48 -14.07 1.11 12.09
N ASN A 49 -12.80 0.77 12.35
CA ASN A 49 -12.35 -0.58 12.73
C ASN A 49 -12.77 -1.69 11.73
N LEU A 50 -12.85 -1.39 10.43
CA LEU A 50 -13.22 -2.35 9.39
C LEU A 50 -12.03 -3.14 8.84
N GLY A 51 -10.91 -3.16 9.55
CA GLY A 51 -9.63 -3.65 9.02
C GLY A 51 -9.63 -5.13 8.60
N VAL A 52 -10.45 -5.98 9.22
CA VAL A 52 -10.62 -7.38 8.79
C VAL A 52 -11.11 -7.47 7.33
N LEU A 53 -11.89 -6.49 6.88
CA LEU A 53 -12.38 -6.41 5.50
C LEU A 53 -11.46 -5.51 4.66
N THR A 54 -11.33 -4.24 5.04
CA THR A 54 -10.70 -3.23 4.18
C THR A 54 -9.18 -3.30 4.17
N GLY A 55 -8.54 -3.82 5.22
CA GLY A 55 -7.08 -3.94 5.30
C GLY A 55 -6.49 -4.85 4.21
N TRP A 56 -7.25 -5.86 3.78
CA TRP A 56 -6.87 -6.78 2.70
C TRP A 56 -7.09 -6.22 1.29
N MET A 57 -7.77 -5.08 1.17
CA MET A 57 -8.15 -4.48 -0.11
C MET A 57 -7.61 -3.06 -0.31
N ALA A 58 -7.12 -2.40 0.75
CA ALA A 58 -6.74 -1.00 0.74
C ALA A 58 -5.67 -0.64 -0.31
N PHE A 59 -4.76 -1.56 -0.62
CA PHE A 59 -3.69 -1.32 -1.59
C PHE A 59 -4.06 -1.71 -3.02
N ILE A 60 -5.16 -2.45 -3.23
CA ILE A 60 -5.58 -2.91 -4.57
C ILE A 60 -5.81 -1.72 -5.53
N PRO A 61 -6.55 -0.65 -5.15
CA PRO A 61 -6.74 0.50 -6.04
C PRO A 61 -5.43 1.22 -6.39
N LEU A 62 -4.50 1.34 -5.43
CA LEU A 62 -3.19 1.92 -5.67
C LEU A 62 -2.38 1.06 -6.64
N LEU A 63 -2.35 -0.27 -6.42
CA LEU A 63 -1.68 -1.24 -7.30
C LEU A 63 -2.17 -1.14 -8.74
N ALA A 64 -3.48 -0.97 -8.94
CA ALA A 64 -4.07 -0.79 -10.27
C ALA A 64 -3.53 0.41 -11.04
N CYS A 65 -3.08 1.45 -10.32
CA CYS A 65 -2.55 2.67 -10.94
C CYS A 65 -1.03 2.64 -11.11
N VAL A 66 -0.30 2.00 -10.19
CA VAL A 66 1.17 2.03 -10.19
C VAL A 66 1.80 0.94 -11.05
N ALA A 67 1.14 -0.21 -11.25
CA ALA A 67 1.75 -1.39 -11.85
C ALA A 67 2.11 -1.26 -13.34
N HIS A 68 1.61 -0.23 -14.05
CA HIS A 68 1.87 0.01 -15.47
C HIS A 68 2.23 1.47 -15.79
N THR A 69 2.86 2.18 -14.84
CA THR A 69 3.18 3.59 -15.00
C THR A 69 4.68 3.88 -14.93
N THR A 70 5.07 5.15 -15.05
CA THR A 70 6.47 5.55 -14.89
C THR A 70 6.84 5.62 -13.42
N TYR A 71 8.12 5.43 -13.07
CA TYR A 71 8.57 5.54 -11.68
C TYR A 71 8.16 6.86 -11.02
N VAL A 72 8.31 7.99 -11.71
CA VAL A 72 7.90 9.31 -11.18
C VAL A 72 6.42 9.31 -10.81
N ARG A 73 5.56 8.81 -11.71
CA ARG A 73 4.12 8.74 -11.45
C ARG A 73 3.77 7.76 -10.34
N ALA A 74 4.41 6.61 -10.28
CA ALA A 74 4.20 5.65 -9.20
C ALA A 74 4.57 6.24 -7.84
N GLY A 75 5.70 6.93 -7.75
CA GLY A 75 6.13 7.64 -6.55
C GLY A 75 5.14 8.73 -6.14
N MET A 76 4.67 9.54 -7.09
CA MET A 76 3.67 10.59 -6.82
C MET A 76 2.34 10.01 -6.31
N LEU A 77 1.85 8.93 -6.92
CA LEU A 77 0.60 8.29 -6.50
C LEU A 77 0.74 7.61 -5.14
N GLY A 78 1.87 6.94 -4.88
CA GLY A 78 2.16 6.36 -3.56
C GLY A 78 2.32 7.42 -2.46
N TRP A 79 2.92 8.56 -2.79
CA TRP A 79 3.01 9.69 -1.87
C TRP A 79 1.63 10.30 -1.59
N LEU A 80 0.81 10.50 -2.62
CA LEU A 80 -0.56 10.99 -2.46
C LEU A 80 -1.44 10.03 -1.64
N PHE A 81 -1.33 8.72 -1.90
CA PHE A 81 -1.98 7.69 -1.08
C PHE A 81 -1.59 7.86 0.39
N GLY A 82 -0.29 8.00 0.66
CA GLY A 82 0.25 8.23 2.00
C GLY A 82 -0.34 9.47 2.66
N LEU A 83 -0.33 10.61 1.98
CA LEU A 83 -0.88 11.87 2.49
C LEU A 83 -2.35 11.72 2.91
N ILE A 84 -3.19 11.17 2.03
CA ILE A 84 -4.62 11.02 2.31
C ILE A 84 -4.84 10.02 3.46
N ALA A 85 -4.10 8.91 3.45
CA ALA A 85 -4.21 7.87 4.48
C ALA A 85 -3.81 8.41 5.86
N ASN A 86 -2.63 9.03 5.96
CA ASN A 86 -2.10 9.64 7.17
C ASN A 86 -3.00 10.77 7.67
N LEU A 87 -3.50 11.63 6.78
CA LEU A 87 -4.45 12.68 7.13
C LEU A 87 -5.70 12.08 7.79
N GLY A 88 -6.25 11.00 7.23
CA GLY A 88 -7.40 10.33 7.80
C GLY A 88 -7.14 9.66 9.16
N VAL A 89 -6.01 8.99 9.33
CA VAL A 89 -5.71 8.22 10.56
C VAL A 89 -5.08 9.05 11.69
N PHE A 90 -4.34 10.11 11.36
CA PHE A 90 -3.61 10.94 12.32
C PHE A 90 -4.21 12.35 12.54
N HIS A 91 -5.37 12.67 11.96
CA HIS A 91 -6.03 13.98 12.17
C HIS A 91 -6.20 14.35 13.65
N TRP A 92 -6.33 13.36 14.53
CA TRP A 92 -6.47 13.55 15.98
C TRP A 92 -5.25 14.26 16.61
N LEU A 93 -4.07 14.24 15.97
CA LEU A 93 -2.89 14.98 16.45
C LEU A 93 -3.14 16.49 16.54
N LEU A 94 -4.04 17.03 15.72
CA LEU A 94 -4.41 18.44 15.75
C LEU A 94 -5.14 18.85 17.04
N ALA A 95 -5.64 17.89 17.82
CA ALA A 95 -6.24 18.15 19.12
C ALA A 95 -5.20 18.29 20.26
N VAL A 96 -3.91 17.98 20.00
CA VAL A 96 -2.86 18.05 21.00
C VAL A 96 -2.43 19.52 21.22
N PRO A 97 -2.42 20.02 22.48
CA PRO A 97 -1.99 21.39 22.77
C PRO A 97 -0.57 21.67 22.27
N GLY A 98 -0.39 22.77 21.54
CA GLY A 98 0.90 23.16 20.94
C GLY A 98 1.24 22.46 19.62
N PHE A 99 0.45 21.47 19.20
CA PHE A 99 0.56 20.89 17.87
C PHE A 99 -0.30 21.68 16.87
N HIS A 100 0.28 22.03 15.72
CA HIS A 100 -0.35 22.94 14.75
C HIS A 100 -0.40 22.29 13.38
N TRP A 101 -1.24 22.82 12.49
CA TRP A 101 -1.47 22.28 11.15
C TRP A 101 -0.19 22.17 10.30
N TYR A 102 0.78 23.06 10.48
CA TYR A 102 2.05 23.01 9.75
C TYR A 102 3.00 21.92 10.27
N HIS A 103 2.97 21.62 11.58
CA HIS A 103 3.65 20.45 12.13
C HIS A 103 3.05 19.17 11.58
N PHE A 104 1.72 19.12 11.50
CA PHE A 104 1.00 17.99 10.93
C PHE A 104 1.35 17.77 9.47
N PHE A 105 1.31 18.82 8.64
CA PHE A 105 1.62 18.73 7.22
C PHE A 105 3.05 18.24 6.98
N LEU A 106 4.02 18.73 7.75
CA LEU A 106 5.42 18.29 7.64
C LEU A 106 5.58 16.81 8.03
N LEU A 107 4.95 16.39 9.13
CA LEU A 107 4.94 15.00 9.58
C LEU A 107 4.29 14.09 8.52
N ASP A 108 3.13 14.49 8.02
CA ASP A 108 2.37 13.74 7.02
C ASP A 108 3.18 13.57 5.72
N ALA A 109 3.74 14.67 5.20
CA ALA A 109 4.59 14.63 4.01
C ALA A 109 5.81 13.71 4.16
N TYR A 110 6.40 13.64 5.35
CA TYR A 110 7.47 12.70 5.70
C TYR A 110 6.98 11.25 5.74
N LEU A 111 5.87 10.97 6.45
CA LEU A 111 5.33 9.62 6.57
C LEU A 111 4.82 9.08 5.22
N ALA A 112 4.36 9.95 4.33
CA ALA A 112 3.96 9.60 2.98
C ALA A 112 5.11 9.14 2.08
N LEU A 113 6.37 9.37 2.47
CA LEU A 113 7.54 8.85 1.73
C LEU A 113 7.62 7.31 1.77
N TYR A 114 7.18 6.68 2.86
CA TYR A 114 7.20 5.21 2.98
C TYR A 114 6.31 4.52 1.93
N PRO A 115 5.01 4.85 1.77
CA PRO A 115 4.20 4.30 0.69
C PRO A 115 4.65 4.78 -0.70
N ALA A 116 5.27 5.95 -0.84
CA ALA A 116 5.87 6.38 -2.10
C ALA A 116 7.01 5.44 -2.54
N VAL A 117 7.94 5.12 -1.64
CA VAL A 117 9.04 4.18 -1.92
C VAL A 117 8.49 2.80 -2.24
N TRP A 118 7.50 2.32 -1.49
CA TRP A 118 6.87 1.04 -1.80
C TRP A 118 6.19 1.03 -3.18
N ALA A 119 5.50 2.10 -3.55
CA ALA A 119 4.85 2.23 -4.85
C ALA A 119 5.86 2.21 -6.02
N LEU A 120 7.06 2.77 -5.84
CA LEU A 120 8.15 2.65 -6.81
C LEU A 120 8.56 1.20 -7.06
N LEU A 121 8.65 0.39 -6.00
CA LEU A 121 8.94 -1.04 -6.10
C LEU A 121 7.76 -1.77 -6.77
N ALA A 122 6.54 -1.49 -6.32
CA ALA A 122 5.33 -2.11 -6.84
C ALA A 122 5.16 -1.86 -8.35
N CYS A 123 5.49 -0.66 -8.82
CA CYS A 123 5.47 -0.30 -10.24
C CYS A 123 6.23 -1.29 -11.14
N ARG A 124 7.36 -1.82 -10.65
CA ARG A 124 8.20 -2.74 -11.43
C ARG A 124 7.85 -4.21 -11.23
N PHE A 125 7.37 -4.57 -10.04
CA PHE A 125 7.32 -5.95 -9.57
C PHE A 125 5.90 -6.47 -9.29
N ALA A 126 4.86 -5.64 -9.36
CA ALA A 126 3.48 -6.04 -9.03
C ALA A 126 2.91 -7.13 -9.96
N HIS A 127 3.35 -7.19 -11.22
CA HIS A 127 3.02 -8.27 -12.17
C HIS A 127 4.12 -9.34 -12.27
N GLY A 128 5.03 -9.37 -11.29
CA GLY A 128 6.11 -10.34 -11.24
C GLY A 128 5.63 -11.75 -10.88
N SER A 129 6.58 -12.65 -10.66
CA SER A 129 6.31 -13.99 -10.13
C SER A 129 5.84 -13.90 -8.66
N TRP A 130 5.36 -15.03 -8.12
CA TRP A 130 5.04 -15.12 -6.68
C TRP A 130 6.19 -14.69 -5.77
N MET A 131 7.45 -14.91 -6.19
CA MET A 131 8.65 -14.46 -5.47
C MET A 131 8.74 -12.94 -5.41
N ALA A 132 8.32 -12.24 -6.48
CA ALA A 132 8.25 -10.79 -6.52
C ALA A 132 7.18 -10.26 -5.55
N HIS A 133 6.04 -10.95 -5.41
CA HIS A 133 5.02 -10.58 -4.42
C HIS A 133 5.53 -10.77 -2.98
N LEU A 134 6.24 -11.86 -2.69
CA LEU A 134 6.88 -12.02 -1.38
C LEU A 134 7.92 -10.93 -1.11
N ALA A 135 8.73 -10.56 -2.11
CA ALA A 135 9.70 -9.49 -1.98
C ALA A 135 9.03 -8.12 -1.75
N LEU A 136 7.93 -7.82 -2.44
CA LEU A 136 7.15 -6.59 -2.23
C LEU A 136 6.48 -6.54 -0.85
N ALA A 137 5.97 -7.68 -0.37
CA ALA A 137 5.42 -7.79 0.98
C ALA A 137 6.52 -7.58 2.03
N GLY A 138 7.69 -8.20 1.85
CA GLY A 138 8.86 -7.98 2.69
C GLY A 138 9.35 -6.52 2.66
N ALA A 139 9.34 -5.88 1.49
CA ALA A 139 9.70 -4.48 1.36
C ALA A 139 8.76 -3.56 2.16
N TRP A 140 7.45 -3.83 2.18
CA TRP A 140 6.52 -3.08 3.04
C TRP A 140 6.87 -3.24 4.52
N VAL A 141 7.14 -4.47 4.96
CA VAL A 141 7.54 -4.75 6.35
C VAL A 141 8.83 -4.01 6.72
N VAL A 142 9.83 -3.98 5.83
CA VAL A 142 11.08 -3.22 6.06
C VAL A 142 10.79 -1.73 6.17
N LEU A 143 9.96 -1.17 5.28
CA LEU A 143 9.59 0.24 5.33
C LEU A 143 8.82 0.59 6.61
N ASP A 144 7.90 -0.27 7.03
CA ASP A 144 7.16 -0.12 8.29
C ASP A 144 8.09 -0.18 9.51
N TYR A 145 9.04 -1.11 9.49
CA TYR A 145 10.08 -1.21 10.51
C TYR A 145 10.96 0.04 10.57
N LEU A 146 11.43 0.54 9.41
CA LEU A 146 12.22 1.77 9.33
C LEU A 146 11.42 2.96 9.86
N ARG A 147 10.14 3.09 9.50
CA ARG A 147 9.23 4.12 10.02
C ARG A 147 9.13 4.08 11.54
N GLY A 148 9.09 2.89 12.13
CA GLY A 148 9.06 2.69 13.58
C GLY A 148 10.41 2.90 14.29
N HIS A 149 11.53 2.94 13.56
CA HIS A 149 12.89 2.97 14.13
C HIS A 149 13.76 4.14 13.62
N ALA A 150 13.16 5.16 13.01
CA ALA A 150 13.84 6.34 12.47
C ALA A 150 14.32 7.33 13.56
N GLY A 151 14.77 6.85 14.72
CA GLY A 151 15.25 7.68 15.83
C GLY A 151 14.18 8.67 16.33
N PHE A 152 14.47 9.96 16.29
CA PHE A 152 13.52 11.01 16.70
C PHE A 152 12.34 11.18 15.73
N LEU A 153 12.46 10.67 14.49
CA LEU A 153 11.41 10.67 13.47
C LEU A 153 10.57 9.38 13.48
N ALA A 154 10.79 8.50 14.46
CA ALA A 154 10.07 7.25 14.57
C ALA A 154 8.58 7.49 14.88
N LEU A 155 7.70 6.85 14.10
CA LEU A 155 6.26 6.79 14.38
C LEU A 155 5.72 5.39 14.06
N PRO A 156 5.75 4.45 15.02
CA PRO A 156 5.37 3.05 14.83
C PRO A 156 3.85 2.82 14.88
N TRP A 157 3.05 3.80 14.45
CA TRP A 157 1.58 3.75 14.53
C TRP A 157 0.96 3.43 13.18
N ILE A 158 -0.22 2.82 13.19
CA ILE A 158 -1.01 2.51 12.00
C ILE A 158 -0.23 1.55 11.08
N THR A 159 0.20 0.42 11.64
CA THR A 159 0.74 -0.71 10.87
C THR A 159 -0.42 -1.53 10.29
N LEU A 160 -0.19 -2.28 9.21
CA LEU A 160 -1.23 -3.17 8.68
C LEU A 160 -1.63 -4.26 9.67
N ALA A 161 -0.73 -4.67 10.57
CA ALA A 161 -1.07 -5.58 11.65
C ALA A 161 -2.13 -5.00 12.60
N GLN A 162 -2.07 -3.70 12.90
CA GLN A 162 -3.05 -3.03 13.76
C GLN A 162 -4.45 -2.98 13.14
N SER A 163 -4.57 -3.11 11.82
CA SER A 163 -5.89 -3.29 11.17
C SER A 163 -6.54 -4.65 11.49
N GLN A 164 -5.76 -5.63 11.93
CA GLN A 164 -6.20 -7.01 12.15
C GLN A 164 -6.43 -7.35 13.63
N ILE A 165 -6.54 -6.36 14.51
CA ILE A 165 -6.76 -6.60 15.96
C ILE A 165 -8.03 -7.40 16.27
N ALA A 166 -9.05 -7.34 15.40
CA ALA A 166 -10.28 -8.11 15.53
C ALA A 166 -10.22 -9.50 14.85
N ASN A 167 -9.13 -9.83 14.14
CA ASN A 167 -8.92 -11.10 13.45
C ASN A 167 -8.08 -12.04 14.32
N LEU A 168 -8.71 -12.65 15.33
CA LEU A 168 -8.02 -13.48 16.34
C LEU A 168 -7.14 -14.59 15.74
N PRO A 169 -7.57 -15.37 14.72
CA PRO A 169 -6.73 -16.41 14.12
C PRO A 169 -5.41 -15.87 13.57
N LEU A 170 -5.44 -14.70 12.92
CA LEU A 170 -4.23 -14.09 12.39
C LEU A 170 -3.40 -13.43 13.50
N LEU A 171 -4.05 -12.78 14.46
CA LEU A 171 -3.39 -12.09 15.56
C LEU A 171 -2.56 -13.05 16.43
N GLN A 172 -2.98 -14.30 16.58
CA GLN A 172 -2.21 -15.33 17.29
C GLN A 172 -0.81 -15.56 16.70
N SER A 173 -0.63 -15.36 15.38
CA SER A 173 0.69 -15.48 14.76
C SER A 173 1.70 -14.44 15.29
N ALA A 174 1.22 -13.28 15.74
CA ALA A 174 2.05 -12.23 16.31
C ALA A 174 2.67 -12.65 17.66
N GLN A 175 2.09 -13.62 18.38
CA GLN A 175 2.67 -14.13 19.62
C GLN A 175 3.98 -14.89 19.41
N ILE A 176 4.18 -15.47 18.21
CA ILE A 176 5.36 -16.26 17.86
C ILE A 176 6.38 -15.42 17.10
N PHE A 177 5.91 -14.65 16.10
CA PHE A 177 6.80 -13.95 15.16
C PHE A 177 6.79 -12.42 15.31
N GLY A 178 5.98 -11.89 16.23
CA GLY A 178 5.76 -10.45 16.40
C GLY A 178 4.79 -9.86 15.38
N GLU A 179 4.45 -8.59 15.59
CA GLU A 179 3.58 -7.78 14.72
C GLU A 179 3.96 -7.80 13.22
N PRO A 180 5.25 -7.79 12.81
CA PRO A 180 5.64 -7.74 11.40
C PRO A 180 5.08 -8.88 10.54
N VAL A 181 4.86 -10.07 11.11
CA VAL A 181 4.33 -11.22 10.35
C VAL A 181 2.89 -10.98 9.89
N VAL A 182 2.09 -10.31 10.72
CA VAL A 182 0.70 -9.98 10.40
C VAL A 182 0.69 -8.91 9.31
N THR A 183 1.52 -7.87 9.43
CA THR A 183 1.72 -6.87 8.38
C THR A 183 2.11 -7.54 7.06
N PHE A 184 3.03 -8.50 7.09
CA PHE A 184 3.46 -9.27 5.92
C PHE A 184 2.29 -10.00 5.25
N PHE A 185 1.46 -10.72 6.01
CA PHE A 185 0.34 -11.47 5.44
C PHE A 185 -0.72 -10.56 4.83
N VAL A 186 -1.05 -9.44 5.48
CA VAL A 186 -2.08 -8.52 4.98
C VAL A 186 -1.64 -7.86 3.67
N ILE A 187 -0.40 -7.37 3.58
CA ILE A 187 0.07 -6.77 2.33
C ILE A 187 0.26 -7.82 1.23
N LEU A 188 0.70 -9.04 1.58
CA LEU A 188 0.78 -10.15 0.62
C LEU A 188 -0.62 -10.50 0.10
N GLY A 189 -1.64 -10.49 0.95
CA GLY A 189 -3.03 -10.69 0.56
C GLY A 189 -3.51 -9.64 -0.44
N ASN A 190 -3.17 -8.35 -0.24
CA ASN A 190 -3.47 -7.31 -1.23
C ASN A 190 -2.82 -7.61 -2.59
N LEU A 191 -1.56 -8.06 -2.61
CA LEU A 191 -0.84 -8.41 -3.84
C LEU A 191 -1.42 -9.63 -4.55
N VAL A 192 -1.80 -10.67 -3.79
CA VAL A 192 -2.42 -11.89 -4.33
C VAL A 192 -3.81 -11.57 -4.90
N LEU A 193 -4.62 -10.77 -4.19
CA LEU A 193 -5.92 -10.34 -4.67
C LEU A 193 -5.80 -9.45 -5.92
N TRP A 194 -4.85 -8.53 -5.94
CA TRP A 194 -4.55 -7.74 -7.15
C TRP A 194 -4.21 -8.63 -8.35
N ASN A 195 -3.32 -9.60 -8.17
CA ASN A 195 -2.91 -10.52 -9.24
C ASN A 195 -4.04 -11.46 -9.70
N ALA A 196 -5.06 -11.71 -8.86
CA ALA A 196 -6.25 -12.46 -9.25
C ALA A 196 -7.25 -11.61 -10.05
N LEU A 197 -7.22 -10.28 -9.89
CA LEU A 197 -8.12 -9.35 -10.57
C LEU A 197 -7.55 -8.85 -11.92
N ALA A 198 -6.23 -8.79 -12.07
CA ALA A 198 -5.50 -8.35 -13.27
C ALA A 198 -5.41 -9.44 -14.36
#